data_AF-A0A2D3VU16-F1
#
_entry.id   AF-A0A2D3VU16-F1
#
_cell.length_a   1.000
_cell.length_b   1.000
_cell.length_c   1.000
_cell.angle_alpha   90.00
_cell.angle_beta   90.00
_cell.angle_gamma   90.00
#
_symmetry.space_group_name_H-M   'P 1'
#
loop_
_entity.id
_entity.type
_entity.pdbx_description
1 polymer ?
#
loop_
_entity_poly.entity_id
_entity_poly.type
_entity_poly.pdbx_seq_one_letter_code
_entity_poly.pdbx_strand_id
1 'polypeptide(L)'
;MLGVYLRYPTFYDAFENRINDMMFLFRGAKKADENIIIIDIDEKSLRDLGQWPWSRDKVATLLQNLADYGVGMVGLDVVFAEADNSSPRKVFQKLGLRYEDVVDYDFLFGEVVAQTPTILGYVFALGDDGIKPERQPTTQAIIVEKNRPQTSLLLKPHRAILNIPEVQEKAYSSGYFNTIPDNDGVVRSIPLVMEYDGALYPALSLEMIRIALDEKKIIINYDQKGVESIELGAVRIPTDYFGRMLVNYRAGQNSYPYISASEIYHKKVSPKLIEGKIALLGTSAAGLLDLRSTPFESVYAGVEVHANAIDNILNQDFISKPVWINGVDVVSIVLVGVLSFFILLINSAVVSFLLFVALNFGLLFLHYKSMFDAGLVLNTIIPFLMLNLLFILGQGVNYLFESRQKELIKAKFSKKVSSAVVEELIKSSDDALEGKEEEITIFFSDIRGFTSISESMGSPKAL
;
A
#
# COMPACT_ATOMS: atom_id res chain seq x y z
N MET A 1 -9.14 -21.57 -4.55
CA MET A 1 -8.84 -20.31 -3.84
C MET A 1 -7.66 -20.45 -2.88
N LEU A 2 -7.71 -21.32 -1.86
CA LEU A 2 -6.57 -21.52 -0.94
C LEU A 2 -5.24 -21.88 -1.67
N GLY A 3 -5.28 -22.80 -2.64
CA GLY A 3 -4.10 -23.12 -3.45
C GLY A 3 -3.60 -21.95 -4.31
N VAL A 4 -4.49 -21.05 -4.74
CA VAL A 4 -4.11 -19.83 -5.47
C VAL A 4 -3.41 -18.85 -4.53
N TYR A 5 -3.99 -18.63 -3.35
CA TYR A 5 -3.41 -17.79 -2.30
C TYR A 5 -1.99 -18.21 -1.94
N LEU A 6 -1.76 -19.52 -1.70
CA LEU A 6 -0.47 -20.05 -1.25
C LEU A 6 0.58 -20.14 -2.37
N ARG A 7 0.19 -20.37 -3.62
CA ARG A 7 1.11 -20.72 -4.71
C ARG A 7 1.32 -19.61 -5.75
N TYR A 8 0.39 -18.66 -5.88
CA TYR A 8 0.41 -17.63 -6.91
C TYR A 8 0.11 -16.24 -6.35
N PRO A 9 0.92 -15.72 -5.41
CA PRO A 9 0.71 -14.39 -4.80
C PRO A 9 0.63 -13.27 -5.84
N THR A 10 1.57 -13.27 -6.80
CA THR A 10 1.67 -12.25 -7.84
C THR A 10 0.45 -12.13 -8.75
N PHE A 11 -0.40 -13.16 -8.82
CA PHE A 11 -1.61 -13.13 -9.65
C PHE A 11 -2.70 -12.21 -9.07
N TYR A 12 -2.83 -12.16 -7.74
CA TYR A 12 -3.90 -11.41 -7.07
C TYR A 12 -3.41 -10.12 -6.40
N ASP A 13 -2.10 -9.97 -6.18
CA ASP A 13 -1.53 -8.81 -5.47
C ASP A 13 -1.93 -7.46 -6.09
N ALA A 14 -2.02 -7.36 -7.43
CA ALA A 14 -2.44 -6.13 -8.10
C ALA A 14 -3.88 -5.73 -7.74
N PHE A 15 -4.79 -6.70 -7.62
CA PHE A 15 -6.18 -6.46 -7.21
C PHE A 15 -6.28 -6.16 -5.72
N GLU A 16 -5.50 -6.88 -4.90
CA GLU A 16 -5.42 -6.64 -3.46
C GLU A 16 -4.95 -5.22 -3.15
N ASN A 17 -3.87 -4.78 -3.78
CA ASN A 17 -3.33 -3.44 -3.64
C ASN A 17 -4.35 -2.37 -4.02
N ARG A 18 -5.09 -2.59 -5.11
CA ARG A 18 -6.13 -1.65 -5.54
C ARG A 18 -7.29 -1.56 -4.55
N ILE A 19 -7.67 -2.67 -3.90
CA ILE A 19 -8.66 -2.66 -2.82
C ILE A 19 -8.14 -1.87 -1.62
N ASN A 20 -6.87 -2.08 -1.23
CA ASN A 20 -6.25 -1.35 -0.13
C ASN A 20 -6.16 0.15 -0.42
N ASP A 21 -5.85 0.54 -1.65
CA ASP A 21 -5.87 1.95 -2.07
C ASP A 21 -7.28 2.55 -1.97
N MET A 22 -8.30 1.81 -2.39
CA MET A 22 -9.70 2.25 -2.20
C MET A 22 -10.04 2.43 -0.72
N MET A 23 -9.53 1.57 0.17
CA MET A 23 -9.73 1.72 1.62
C MET A 23 -9.10 3.03 2.15
N PHE A 24 -7.92 3.44 1.64
CA PHE A 24 -7.34 4.75 1.96
C PHE A 24 -8.24 5.91 1.50
N LEU A 25 -8.76 5.84 0.27
CA LEU A 25 -9.68 6.86 -0.25
C LEU A 25 -10.97 6.94 0.59
N PHE A 26 -11.53 5.80 1.01
CA PHE A 26 -12.71 5.76 1.88
C PHE A 26 -12.43 6.29 3.29
N ARG A 27 -11.24 6.03 3.83
CA ARG A 27 -10.81 6.59 5.13
C ARG A 27 -10.69 8.10 5.06
N GLY A 28 -10.29 8.64 3.91
CA GLY A 28 -10.08 10.06 3.71
C GLY A 28 -8.83 10.58 4.43
N ALA A 29 -8.71 11.90 4.44
CA ALA A 29 -7.59 12.62 5.03
C ALA A 29 -7.59 12.49 6.56
N LYS A 30 -6.44 12.13 7.13
CA LYS A 30 -6.11 12.27 8.55
C LYS A 30 -5.23 13.50 8.74
N LYS A 31 -5.31 14.10 9.92
CA LYS A 31 -4.44 15.21 10.30
C LYS A 31 -2.99 14.73 10.37
N ALA A 32 -2.10 15.43 9.65
CA ALA A 32 -0.66 15.19 9.71
C ALA A 32 -0.03 15.84 10.94
N ASP A 33 1.13 15.37 11.36
CA ASP A 33 1.88 15.95 12.48
C ASP A 33 2.38 17.37 12.13
N GLU A 34 1.95 18.36 12.93
CA GLU A 34 2.32 19.77 12.72
C GLU A 34 3.79 20.08 13.10
N ASN A 35 4.49 19.15 13.74
CA ASN A 35 5.92 19.25 14.05
C ASN A 35 6.82 18.88 12.86
N ILE A 36 6.24 18.35 11.78
CA ILE A 36 6.94 18.06 10.53
C ILE A 36 6.58 19.17 9.54
N ILE A 37 7.57 19.83 8.95
CA ILE A 37 7.39 20.89 7.96
C ILE A 37 8.20 20.62 6.71
N ILE A 38 7.70 21.10 5.58
CA ILE A 38 8.39 21.00 4.30
C ILE A 38 8.89 22.38 3.93
N ILE A 39 10.19 22.48 3.74
CA ILE A 39 10.86 23.66 3.18
C ILE A 39 10.86 23.48 1.68
N ASP A 40 10.15 24.36 0.99
CA ASP A 40 9.78 24.13 -0.39
C ASP A 40 10.55 25.01 -1.37
N ILE A 41 11.21 24.36 -2.33
CA ILE A 41 11.74 24.99 -3.54
C ILE A 41 10.56 25.18 -4.51
N ASP A 42 9.75 26.18 -4.22
CA ASP A 42 8.59 26.58 -5.01
C ASP A 42 8.94 27.57 -6.13
N GLU A 43 7.98 27.86 -7.01
CA GLU A 43 8.13 28.84 -8.10
C GLU A 43 8.49 30.24 -7.58
N LYS A 44 8.05 30.60 -6.37
CA LYS A 44 8.44 31.85 -5.70
C LYS A 44 9.92 31.83 -5.35
N SER A 45 10.43 30.72 -4.81
CA SER A 45 11.84 30.55 -4.49
C SER A 45 12.72 30.57 -5.73
N LEU A 46 12.29 29.94 -6.82
CA LEU A 46 13.02 29.99 -8.09
C LEU A 46 13.04 31.41 -8.69
N ARG A 47 11.96 32.18 -8.53
CA ARG A 47 11.89 33.57 -8.96
C ARG A 47 12.82 34.48 -8.16
N ASP A 48 12.83 34.32 -6.85
CA ASP A 48 13.57 35.21 -5.94
C ASP A 48 15.06 34.85 -5.84
N LEU A 49 15.39 33.55 -5.82
CA LEU A 49 16.74 33.02 -5.60
C LEU A 49 17.41 32.56 -6.89
N GLY A 50 16.68 32.48 -8.01
CA GLY A 50 17.17 32.03 -9.30
C GLY A 50 16.98 30.53 -9.55
N GLN A 51 17.48 30.07 -10.69
CA GLN A 51 17.32 28.69 -11.14
C GLN A 51 18.03 27.69 -10.21
N TRP A 52 17.36 26.56 -9.94
CA TRP A 52 17.93 25.41 -9.24
C TRP A 52 18.82 24.56 -10.18
N PRO A 53 19.91 23.93 -9.71
CA PRO A 53 20.44 23.97 -8.35
C PRO A 53 21.01 25.33 -7.97
N TRP A 54 20.70 25.80 -6.75
CA TRP A 54 21.26 27.03 -6.22
C TRP A 54 22.74 26.87 -5.88
N SER A 55 23.45 28.00 -5.90
CA SER A 55 24.81 28.11 -5.40
C SER A 55 24.87 27.74 -3.91
N ARG A 56 25.97 27.12 -3.49
CA ARG A 56 26.11 26.50 -2.16
C ARG A 56 26.11 27.51 -1.03
N ASP A 57 26.50 28.76 -1.28
CA ASP A 57 26.33 29.89 -0.36
C ASP A 57 24.84 30.18 -0.06
N LYS A 58 23.94 30.03 -1.04
CA LYS A 58 22.51 30.24 -0.82
C LYS A 58 21.89 29.13 0.01
N VAL A 59 22.26 27.88 -0.28
CA VAL A 59 21.82 26.72 0.52
C VAL A 59 22.38 26.83 1.95
N ALA A 60 23.65 27.22 2.09
CA ALA A 60 24.27 27.50 3.39
C ALA A 60 23.51 28.59 4.16
N THR A 61 23.17 29.70 3.49
CA THR A 61 22.38 30.79 4.10
C THR A 61 20.99 30.31 4.53
N LEU A 62 20.34 29.48 3.72
CA LEU A 62 19.05 28.87 4.08
C LEU A 62 19.17 28.00 5.34
N LEU A 63 20.17 27.13 5.42
CA LEU A 63 20.43 26.29 6.59
C LEU A 63 20.75 27.10 7.84
N GLN A 64 21.59 28.13 7.71
CA GLN A 64 21.92 29.02 8.80
C GLN A 64 20.67 29.74 9.31
N ASN A 65 19.82 30.23 8.42
CA ASN A 65 18.56 30.88 8.82
C ASN A 65 17.61 29.91 9.54
N LEU A 66 17.51 28.65 9.08
CA LEU A 66 16.72 27.62 9.76
C LEU A 66 17.26 27.36 11.18
N ALA A 67 18.58 27.29 11.34
CA ALA A 67 19.22 27.15 12.64
C ALA A 67 18.99 28.38 13.53
N ASP A 68 19.09 29.60 12.98
CA ASP A 68 18.78 30.85 13.67
C ASP A 68 17.32 30.89 14.17
N TYR A 69 16.39 30.27 13.44
CA TYR A 69 14.99 30.10 13.85
C TYR A 69 14.76 28.98 14.88
N GLY A 70 15.81 28.26 15.28
CA GLY A 70 15.72 27.19 16.26
C GLY A 70 15.10 25.91 15.72
N VAL A 71 15.25 25.60 14.43
CA VAL A 71 14.80 24.32 13.87
C VAL A 71 15.40 23.14 14.66
N GLY A 72 14.59 22.11 14.93
CA GLY A 72 15.07 20.93 15.65
C GLY A 72 16.01 20.08 14.80
N MET A 73 15.66 19.88 13.52
CA MET A 73 16.45 19.11 12.57
C MET A 73 16.10 19.48 11.12
N VAL A 74 17.07 19.40 10.22
CA VAL A 74 16.87 19.58 8.77
C VAL A 74 17.33 18.34 8.02
N GLY A 75 16.42 17.65 7.34
CA GLY A 75 16.73 16.60 6.37
C GLY A 75 16.80 17.16 4.95
N LEU A 76 17.87 16.86 4.22
CA LEU A 76 18.01 17.27 2.83
C LEU A 76 17.62 16.12 1.90
N ASP A 77 16.43 16.20 1.27
CA ASP A 77 15.99 15.27 0.23
C ASP A 77 16.61 15.64 -1.14
N VAL A 78 17.91 15.91 -1.13
CA VAL A 78 18.70 16.40 -2.26
C VAL A 78 20.11 15.84 -2.13
N VAL A 79 20.72 15.48 -3.27
CA VAL A 79 22.13 15.09 -3.35
C VAL A 79 22.96 16.14 -4.08
N PHE A 80 24.09 16.51 -3.50
CA PHE A 80 25.06 17.48 -4.02
C PHE A 80 26.30 16.77 -4.55
N ALA A 81 26.10 15.95 -5.60
CA ALA A 81 27.14 15.08 -6.15
C ALA A 81 28.24 15.80 -6.93
N GLU A 82 28.00 17.04 -7.35
CA GLU A 82 28.94 17.84 -8.14
C GLU A 82 29.32 19.13 -7.40
N ALA A 83 30.57 19.54 -7.60
CA ALA A 83 31.12 20.78 -7.06
C ALA A 83 30.47 22.01 -7.71
N ASP A 84 30.27 23.06 -6.92
CA ASP A 84 29.55 24.26 -7.32
C ASP A 84 30.31 25.07 -8.38
N ASN A 85 29.81 25.03 -9.62
CA ASN A 85 30.37 25.74 -10.76
C ASN A 85 30.26 27.27 -10.67
N SER A 86 29.43 27.79 -9.77
CA SER A 86 29.30 29.22 -9.49
C SER A 86 30.21 29.72 -8.35
N SER A 87 30.89 28.80 -7.64
CA SER A 87 31.83 29.13 -6.57
C SER A 87 32.93 30.09 -7.07
N PRO A 88 33.16 31.24 -6.41
CA PRO A 88 34.16 32.22 -6.83
C PRO A 88 35.55 31.60 -7.04
N ARG A 89 35.97 30.69 -6.15
CA ARG A 89 37.24 29.97 -6.28
C ARG A 89 37.33 29.20 -7.61
N LYS A 90 36.26 28.49 -7.98
CA LYS A 90 36.21 27.68 -9.22
C LYS A 90 36.18 28.57 -10.47
N VAL A 91 35.50 29.72 -10.40
CA VAL A 91 35.50 30.72 -11.47
C VAL A 91 36.89 31.32 -11.66
N PHE A 92 37.56 31.71 -10.57
CA PHE A 92 38.92 32.28 -10.63
C PHE A 92 39.94 31.26 -11.17
N GLN A 93 39.85 30.01 -10.71
CA GLN A 93 40.67 28.92 -11.21
C GLN A 93 40.50 28.75 -12.73
N LYS A 94 39.26 28.76 -13.23
CA LYS A 94 38.96 28.65 -14.67
C LYS A 94 39.49 29.82 -15.49
N LEU A 95 39.55 31.02 -14.91
CA LEU A 95 40.07 32.24 -15.54
C LEU A 95 41.59 32.41 -15.38
N GLY A 96 42.28 31.51 -14.68
CA GLY A 96 43.73 31.62 -14.42
C GLY A 96 44.11 32.77 -13.48
N LEU A 97 43.18 33.22 -12.63
CA LEU A 97 43.41 34.27 -11.63
C LEU A 97 43.86 33.65 -10.30
N ARG A 98 44.57 34.43 -9.46
CA ARG A 98 44.96 34.01 -8.11
C ARG A 98 43.72 33.70 -7.25
N TYR A 99 43.62 32.51 -6.67
CA TYR A 99 42.38 31.99 -6.06
C TYR A 99 42.53 31.46 -4.62
N GLU A 100 43.74 31.49 -4.05
CA GLU A 100 44.02 30.89 -2.73
C GLU A 100 43.20 31.56 -1.62
N ASP A 101 43.03 32.88 -1.70
CA ASP A 101 42.31 33.70 -0.72
C ASP A 101 40.82 33.89 -1.07
N VAL A 102 40.34 33.20 -2.12
CA VAL A 102 38.97 33.34 -2.63
C VAL A 102 38.05 32.32 -1.94
N VAL A 103 36.86 32.78 -1.57
CA VAL A 103 35.83 31.98 -0.92
C VAL A 103 35.44 30.80 -1.81
N ASP A 104 35.30 29.65 -1.17
CA ASP A 104 34.83 28.43 -1.79
C ASP A 104 33.48 28.04 -1.20
N TYR A 105 32.44 28.09 -2.03
CA TYR A 105 31.08 27.86 -1.59
C TYR A 105 30.84 26.41 -1.14
N ASP A 106 31.55 25.43 -1.71
CA ASP A 106 31.46 24.04 -1.28
C ASP A 106 32.03 23.86 0.15
N PHE A 107 33.18 24.49 0.42
CA PHE A 107 33.78 24.48 1.76
C PHE A 107 32.92 25.23 2.79
N LEU A 108 32.39 26.40 2.42
CA LEU A 108 31.47 27.19 3.25
C LEU A 108 30.22 26.38 3.60
N PHE A 109 29.63 25.73 2.62
CA PHE A 109 28.44 24.92 2.83
C PHE A 109 28.71 23.74 3.74
N GLY A 110 29.85 23.06 3.57
CA GLY A 110 30.28 22.01 4.48
C GLY A 110 30.48 22.51 5.93
N GLU A 111 31.04 23.72 6.13
CA GLU A 111 31.15 24.33 7.47
C GLU A 111 29.78 24.59 8.09
N VAL A 112 28.84 25.13 7.32
CA VAL A 112 27.48 25.37 7.82
C VAL A 112 26.79 24.05 8.17
N VAL A 113 26.88 23.02 7.32
CA VAL A 113 26.33 21.68 7.60
C VAL A 113 26.87 21.09 8.91
N ALA A 114 28.14 21.33 9.24
CA ALA A 114 28.73 20.88 10.51
C ALA A 114 28.20 21.65 11.74
N GLN A 115 27.73 22.88 11.55
CA GLN A 115 27.29 23.79 12.61
C GLN A 115 25.77 23.83 12.78
N THR A 116 25.01 23.30 11.81
CA THR A 116 23.54 23.23 11.84
C THR A 116 23.05 21.80 12.10
N PRO A 117 21.83 21.60 12.62
CA PRO A 117 21.27 20.27 12.87
C PRO A 117 20.82 19.59 11.57
N THR A 118 21.75 19.38 10.63
CA THR A 118 21.47 18.95 9.26
C THR A 118 21.89 17.51 9.03
N ILE A 119 20.96 16.72 8.48
CA ILE A 119 21.19 15.34 8.04
C ILE A 119 21.18 15.34 6.51
N LEU A 120 22.28 14.88 5.92
CA LEU A 120 22.43 14.85 4.46
C LEU A 120 21.67 13.67 3.85
N GLY A 121 21.02 13.93 2.72
CA GLY A 121 20.52 12.90 1.83
C GLY A 121 21.59 12.41 0.86
N TYR A 122 21.46 11.16 0.45
CA TYR A 122 22.14 10.61 -0.72
C TYR A 122 21.23 9.60 -1.42
N VAL A 123 21.64 9.11 -2.59
CA VAL A 123 20.83 8.15 -3.37
C VAL A 123 21.67 6.95 -3.73
N PHE A 124 21.06 5.77 -3.75
CA PHE A 124 21.64 4.58 -4.33
C PHE A 124 21.18 4.37 -5.78
N ALA A 125 22.10 4.05 -6.67
CA ALA A 125 21.75 3.47 -7.97
C ALA A 125 21.45 1.98 -7.77
N LEU A 126 20.24 1.54 -8.12
CA LEU A 126 19.80 0.15 -7.94
C LEU A 126 20.32 -0.78 -9.05
N GLY A 127 20.55 -0.26 -10.25
CA GLY A 127 21.07 -0.99 -11.40
C GLY A 127 22.48 -0.55 -11.78
N ASP A 128 23.14 -1.34 -12.62
CA ASP A 128 24.42 -0.99 -13.23
C ASP A 128 24.21 0.13 -14.26
N ASP A 129 24.86 1.25 -14.04
CA ASP A 129 24.87 2.43 -14.91
C ASP A 129 26.23 2.66 -15.58
N GLY A 130 27.13 1.68 -15.51
CA GLY A 130 28.47 1.72 -16.09
C GLY A 130 29.48 2.55 -15.28
N ILE A 131 29.08 3.10 -14.13
CA ILE A 131 29.94 3.90 -13.26
C ILE A 131 30.40 3.04 -12.07
N LYS A 132 31.72 3.04 -11.80
CA LYS A 132 32.26 2.25 -10.70
C LYS A 132 31.91 2.88 -9.35
N PRO A 133 31.63 2.07 -8.32
CA PRO A 133 31.63 2.52 -6.93
C PRO A 133 32.93 3.22 -6.56
N GLU A 134 32.84 4.45 -6.04
CA GLU A 134 34.03 5.18 -5.57
C GLU A 134 34.16 5.17 -4.05
N ARG A 135 33.06 5.44 -3.33
CA ARG A 135 33.06 5.68 -1.88
C ARG A 135 31.82 5.07 -1.21
N GLN A 136 31.97 4.69 0.04
CA GLN A 136 30.88 4.25 0.90
C GLN A 136 30.25 5.46 1.62
N PRO A 137 28.92 5.47 1.85
CA PRO A 137 28.28 6.49 2.67
C PRO A 137 28.80 6.49 4.10
N THR A 138 28.78 7.65 4.75
CA THR A 138 29.07 7.78 6.19
C THR A 138 27.77 7.71 6.99
N THR A 139 27.70 6.81 7.97
CA THR A 139 26.59 6.72 8.92
C THR A 139 27.11 6.59 10.34
N GLN A 140 26.47 7.30 11.28
CA GLN A 140 26.73 7.17 12.71
C GLN A 140 25.85 6.11 13.38
N ALA A 141 24.92 5.53 12.63
CA ALA A 141 24.01 4.53 13.16
C ALA A 141 24.76 3.23 13.48
N ILE A 142 24.67 2.77 14.73
CA ILE A 142 25.17 1.44 15.11
C ILE A 142 24.06 0.43 14.81
N ILE A 143 24.18 -0.27 13.68
CA ILE A 143 23.18 -1.26 13.27
C ILE A 143 23.54 -2.62 13.86
N VAL A 144 22.61 -3.20 14.64
CA VAL A 144 22.76 -4.51 15.27
C VAL A 144 21.77 -5.48 14.64
N GLU A 145 22.28 -6.56 14.06
CA GLU A 145 21.46 -7.58 13.40
C GLU A 145 21.23 -8.77 14.35
N LYS A 146 19.96 -9.17 14.54
CA LYS A 146 19.57 -10.33 15.34
C LYS A 146 18.94 -11.40 14.47
N ASN A 147 19.42 -12.65 14.58
CA ASN A 147 18.89 -13.83 13.86
C ASN A 147 18.99 -13.75 12.33
N ARG A 148 20.00 -13.06 11.78
CA ARG A 148 20.16 -12.87 10.34
C ARG A 148 20.20 -14.23 9.59
N PRO A 149 19.34 -14.44 8.57
CA PRO A 149 19.36 -15.66 7.77
C PRO A 149 20.63 -15.71 6.89
N GLN A 150 20.97 -16.91 6.39
CA GLN A 150 22.12 -17.08 5.48
C GLN A 150 22.00 -16.22 4.21
N THR A 151 20.78 -16.07 3.69
CA THR A 151 20.48 -15.24 2.53
C THR A 151 19.57 -14.09 2.97
N SER A 152 20.10 -12.87 2.93
CA SER A 152 19.32 -11.65 3.17
C SER A 152 18.51 -11.28 1.93
N LEU A 153 17.23 -10.93 2.14
CA LEU A 153 16.36 -10.35 1.11
C LEU A 153 16.42 -8.81 1.09
N LEU A 154 17.25 -8.19 1.93
CA LEU A 154 17.43 -6.74 1.87
C LEU A 154 17.87 -6.30 0.48
N LEU A 155 17.40 -5.13 0.08
CA LEU A 155 17.78 -4.50 -1.18
C LEU A 155 19.28 -4.22 -1.20
N LYS A 156 19.93 -4.65 -2.29
CA LYS A 156 21.36 -4.51 -2.50
C LYS A 156 21.62 -3.59 -3.70
N PRO A 157 21.81 -2.28 -3.47
CA PRO A 157 22.09 -1.34 -4.55
C PRO A 157 23.46 -1.59 -5.19
N HIS A 158 23.64 -1.09 -6.42
CA HIS A 158 24.87 -1.22 -7.18
C HIS A 158 25.95 -0.24 -6.71
N ARG A 159 25.60 1.04 -6.50
CA ARG A 159 26.53 2.07 -6.01
C ARG A 159 25.83 3.21 -5.28
N ALA A 160 26.57 3.89 -4.40
CA ALA A 160 26.13 5.13 -3.78
C ALA A 160 26.44 6.35 -4.67
N ILE A 161 25.50 7.28 -4.75
CA ILE A 161 25.65 8.63 -5.29
C ILE A 161 25.67 9.57 -4.09
N LEU A 162 26.89 9.95 -3.68
CA LEU A 162 27.12 10.74 -2.47
C LEU A 162 27.29 12.22 -2.79
N ASN A 163 27.22 13.05 -1.74
CA ASN A 163 27.65 14.44 -1.82
C ASN A 163 29.17 14.52 -2.07
N ILE A 164 29.64 15.68 -2.55
CA ILE A 164 31.09 15.96 -2.61
C ILE A 164 31.76 15.80 -1.22
N PRO A 165 33.04 15.37 -1.16
CA PRO A 165 33.72 15.11 0.12
C PRO A 165 33.67 16.29 1.10
N GLU A 166 33.83 17.51 0.60
CA GLU A 166 33.87 18.77 1.37
C GLU A 166 32.62 18.99 2.22
N VAL A 167 31.50 18.37 1.82
CA VAL A 167 30.19 18.45 2.48
C VAL A 167 29.87 17.14 3.20
N GLN A 168 30.08 15.99 2.54
CA GLN A 168 29.73 14.67 3.07
C GLN A 168 30.48 14.33 4.36
N GLU A 169 31.77 14.67 4.45
CA GLU A 169 32.62 14.32 5.58
C GLU A 169 32.41 15.24 6.80
N LYS A 170 31.82 16.41 6.59
CA LYS A 170 31.53 17.39 7.65
C LYS A 170 30.16 17.19 8.29
N ALA A 171 29.24 16.48 7.61
CA ALA A 171 27.94 16.18 8.17
C ALA A 171 28.05 15.22 9.36
N TYR A 172 27.22 15.47 10.37
CA TYR A 172 27.11 14.58 11.51
C TYR A 172 26.68 13.17 11.06
N SER A 173 25.66 13.07 10.20
CA SER A 173 25.24 11.81 9.62
C SER A 173 24.55 12.01 8.26
N SER A 174 24.30 10.90 7.56
CA SER A 174 23.57 10.88 6.30
C SER A 174 22.71 9.63 6.15
N GLY A 175 21.66 9.72 5.33
CA GLY A 175 20.77 8.61 5.01
C GLY A 175 20.29 8.68 3.56
N TYR A 176 19.94 7.52 2.98
CA TYR A 176 19.47 7.50 1.60
C TYR A 176 17.98 7.84 1.49
N PHE A 177 17.55 8.42 0.37
CA PHE A 177 16.14 8.81 0.17
C PHE A 177 15.44 8.10 -1.00
N ASN A 178 15.99 6.97 -1.45
CA ASN A 178 15.39 6.11 -2.47
C ASN A 178 13.93 5.73 -2.17
N THR A 179 13.03 6.03 -3.11
CA THR A 179 11.67 5.48 -3.16
C THR A 179 11.57 4.41 -4.23
N ILE A 180 11.05 3.22 -3.88
CA ILE A 180 10.88 2.11 -4.81
C ILE A 180 9.37 1.88 -5.00
N PRO A 181 8.82 2.18 -6.18
CA PRO A 181 7.42 1.93 -6.44
C PRO A 181 7.15 0.42 -6.54
N ASP A 182 5.91 0.03 -6.26
CA ASP A 182 5.41 -1.30 -6.58
C ASP A 182 5.33 -1.49 -8.11
N ASN A 183 5.03 -2.72 -8.56
CA ASN A 183 4.97 -3.07 -9.99
C ASN A 183 3.98 -2.22 -10.81
N ASP A 184 3.01 -1.58 -10.16
CA ASP A 184 2.03 -0.68 -10.77
C ASP A 184 2.42 0.80 -10.71
N GLY A 185 3.63 1.13 -10.24
CA GLY A 185 4.16 2.49 -10.17
C GLY A 185 3.78 3.25 -8.89
N VAL A 186 2.97 2.65 -8.01
CA VAL A 186 2.50 3.29 -6.77
C VAL A 186 3.47 3.02 -5.63
N VAL A 187 3.85 4.05 -4.88
CA VAL A 187 4.70 3.96 -3.69
C VAL A 187 3.81 3.68 -2.48
N ARG A 188 3.73 2.41 -2.05
CA ARG A 188 2.99 2.00 -0.83
C ARG A 188 3.89 1.74 0.36
N SER A 189 5.18 1.55 0.10
CA SER A 189 6.18 1.23 1.11
C SER A 189 7.48 1.96 0.84
N ILE A 190 8.27 2.14 1.89
CA ILE A 190 9.64 2.65 1.79
C ILE A 190 10.63 1.68 2.41
N PRO A 191 11.78 1.41 1.78
CA PRO A 191 12.87 0.70 2.42
C PRO A 191 13.45 1.55 3.54
N LEU A 192 13.53 0.99 4.74
CA LEU A 192 14.12 1.67 5.90
C LEU A 192 15.62 1.36 6.04
N VAL A 193 16.07 0.22 5.52
CA VAL A 193 17.47 -0.20 5.49
C VAL A 193 17.82 -0.85 4.15
N MET A 194 19.04 -0.61 3.67
CA MET A 194 19.61 -1.26 2.49
C MET A 194 21.00 -1.84 2.82
N GLU A 195 21.37 -2.91 2.12
CA GLU A 195 22.67 -3.57 2.29
C GLU A 195 23.60 -3.21 1.13
N TYR A 196 24.64 -2.44 1.39
CA TYR A 196 25.62 -2.01 0.41
C TYR A 196 27.03 -2.35 0.87
N ASP A 197 27.79 -3.04 0.02
CA ASP A 197 29.17 -3.47 0.29
C ASP A 197 29.35 -4.19 1.65
N GLY A 198 28.39 -5.06 2.00
CA GLY A 198 28.38 -5.83 3.25
C GLY A 198 27.96 -5.05 4.50
N ALA A 199 27.75 -3.74 4.41
CA ALA A 199 27.26 -2.89 5.49
C ALA A 199 25.79 -2.51 5.28
N LEU A 200 25.09 -2.21 6.38
CA LEU A 200 23.73 -1.71 6.36
C LEU A 200 23.71 -0.20 6.48
N TYR A 201 22.81 0.42 5.74
CA TYR A 201 22.62 1.87 5.76
C TYR A 201 21.15 2.17 6.05
N PRO A 202 20.85 3.20 6.87
CA PRO A 202 19.48 3.64 7.12
C PRO A 202 18.98 4.60 6.03
N ALA A 203 17.68 4.59 5.80
CA ALA A 203 17.01 5.64 5.03
C ALA A 203 17.11 6.99 5.77
N LEU A 204 17.03 8.10 5.04
CA LEU A 204 17.05 9.45 5.57
C LEU A 204 15.98 9.65 6.65
N SER A 205 14.76 9.17 6.41
CA SER A 205 13.66 9.22 7.37
C SER A 205 13.97 8.45 8.66
N LEU A 206 14.54 7.24 8.56
CA LEU A 206 14.93 6.45 9.74
C LEU A 206 16.06 7.11 10.52
N GLU A 207 17.07 7.64 9.82
CA GLU A 207 18.23 8.28 10.43
C GLU A 207 17.87 9.58 11.15
N MET A 208 16.97 10.38 10.56
CA MET A 208 16.45 11.57 11.21
C MET A 208 15.72 11.23 12.51
N ILE A 209 14.85 10.22 12.50
CA ILE A 209 14.14 9.80 13.72
C ILE A 209 15.10 9.21 14.76
N ARG A 210 16.10 8.43 14.33
CA ARG A 210 17.13 7.91 15.22
C ARG A 210 17.79 9.04 16.02
N ILE A 211 18.18 10.10 15.34
CA ILE A 211 18.83 11.25 15.97
C ILE A 211 17.83 12.07 16.80
N ALA A 212 16.61 12.26 16.31
CA ALA A 212 15.57 12.98 17.04
C ALA A 212 15.16 12.30 18.36
N LEU A 213 15.25 10.97 18.42
CA LEU A 213 15.01 10.17 19.63
C LEU A 213 16.26 9.96 20.50
N ASP A 214 17.41 10.57 20.14
CA ASP A 214 18.72 10.37 20.81
C ASP A 214 19.15 8.89 20.91
N GLU A 215 18.78 8.09 19.90
CA GLU A 215 19.09 6.66 19.87
C GLU A 215 20.40 6.40 19.11
N LYS A 216 21.29 5.58 19.68
CA LYS A 216 22.57 5.24 19.03
C LYS A 216 22.47 4.00 18.16
N LYS A 217 21.51 3.12 18.45
CA LYS A 217 21.40 1.79 17.87
C LYS A 217 20.13 1.64 17.07
N ILE A 218 20.24 0.99 15.92
CA ILE A 218 19.11 0.46 15.16
C ILE A 218 19.23 -1.06 15.26
N ILE A 219 18.22 -1.73 15.80
CA ILE A 219 18.23 -3.20 15.91
C ILE A 219 17.34 -3.77 14.82
N ILE A 220 17.90 -4.62 13.98
CA ILE A 220 17.16 -5.31 12.91
C ILE A 220 16.89 -6.72 13.38
N ASN A 221 15.61 -7.03 13.56
CA ASN A 221 15.15 -8.36 13.90
C ASN A 221 14.80 -9.11 12.62
N TYR A 222 15.47 -10.23 12.41
CA TYR A 222 15.19 -11.13 11.30
C TYR A 222 14.38 -12.33 11.77
N ASP A 223 13.52 -12.82 10.88
CA ASP A 223 12.92 -14.15 10.91
C ASP A 223 13.59 -15.04 9.83
N GLN A 224 13.17 -16.29 9.71
CA GLN A 224 13.75 -17.28 8.79
C GLN A 224 13.79 -16.82 7.32
N LYS A 225 12.90 -15.92 6.91
CA LYS A 225 12.76 -15.46 5.53
C LYS A 225 13.40 -14.10 5.25
N GLY A 226 13.61 -13.25 6.25
CA GLY A 226 14.03 -11.86 6.04
C GLY A 226 13.77 -10.98 7.26
N VAL A 227 13.67 -9.67 7.06
CA VAL A 227 13.41 -8.74 8.17
C VAL A 227 11.97 -8.91 8.68
N GLU A 228 11.80 -8.91 10.00
CA GLU A 228 10.49 -8.91 10.65
C GLU A 228 10.14 -7.50 11.17
N SER A 229 11.11 -6.84 11.81
CA SER A 229 10.93 -5.51 12.38
C SER A 229 12.25 -4.81 12.59
N ILE A 230 12.18 -3.48 12.67
CA ILE A 230 13.30 -2.61 13.02
C ILE A 230 12.96 -1.92 14.33
N GLU A 231 13.79 -2.08 15.35
CA GLU A 231 13.64 -1.43 16.64
C GLU A 231 14.55 -0.20 16.73
N LEU A 232 13.97 0.88 17.22
CA LEU A 232 14.64 2.13 17.52
C LEU A 232 14.24 2.56 18.94
N GLY A 233 15.10 2.25 19.92
CA GLY A 233 14.77 2.43 21.33
C GLY A 233 13.53 1.63 21.73
N ALA A 234 12.49 2.33 22.18
CA ALA A 234 11.19 1.74 22.52
C ALA A 234 10.25 1.53 21.32
N VAL A 235 10.57 2.12 20.16
CA VAL A 235 9.71 2.05 18.96
C VAL A 235 10.04 0.79 18.18
N ARG A 236 9.05 -0.08 17.98
CA ARG A 236 9.15 -1.26 17.10
C ARG A 236 8.43 -0.96 15.79
N ILE A 237 9.21 -0.76 14.72
CA ILE A 237 8.71 -0.50 13.38
C ILE A 237 8.46 -1.83 12.67
N PRO A 238 7.21 -2.17 12.32
CA PRO A 238 6.93 -3.39 11.58
C PRO A 238 7.36 -3.23 10.12
N THR A 239 8.02 -4.24 9.56
CA THR A 239 8.46 -4.23 8.17
C THR A 239 8.02 -5.49 7.44
N ASP A 240 8.15 -5.48 6.12
CA ASP A 240 8.16 -6.72 5.34
C ASP A 240 9.55 -7.39 5.35
N TYR A 241 9.66 -8.53 4.68
CA TYR A 241 10.92 -9.30 4.59
C TYR A 241 12.09 -8.56 3.93
N PHE A 242 11.79 -7.51 3.17
CA PHE A 242 12.77 -6.68 2.46
C PHE A 242 13.20 -5.47 3.29
N GLY A 243 12.73 -5.35 4.54
CA GLY A 243 13.01 -4.20 5.41
C GLY A 243 12.24 -2.94 5.00
N ARG A 244 11.10 -3.10 4.30
CA ARG A 244 10.24 -1.99 3.89
C ARG A 244 9.13 -1.78 4.89
N MET A 245 8.86 -0.52 5.23
CA MET A 245 7.70 -0.12 6.03
C MET A 245 6.58 0.31 5.09
N LEU A 246 5.37 -0.21 5.29
CA LEU A 246 4.18 0.31 4.60
C LEU A 246 3.88 1.71 5.13
N VAL A 247 3.60 2.64 4.22
CA VAL A 247 3.35 4.03 4.57
C VAL A 247 1.85 4.22 4.81
N ASN A 248 1.50 4.54 6.05
CA ASN A 248 0.18 4.98 6.44
C ASN A 248 0.01 6.47 6.13
N TYR A 249 -0.16 6.78 4.83
CA TYR A 249 -0.30 8.14 4.31
C TYR A 249 -1.35 8.93 5.09
N ARG A 250 -1.12 10.21 5.37
CA ARG A 250 -2.08 11.07 6.09
C ARG A 250 -3.19 11.57 5.17
N ALA A 251 -2.84 12.19 4.05
CA ALA A 251 -3.78 12.67 3.05
C ALA A 251 -3.13 12.68 1.64
N GLY A 252 -3.79 13.31 0.67
CA GLY A 252 -3.19 13.68 -0.62
C GLY A 252 -2.07 14.72 -0.46
N GLN A 253 -1.60 15.30 -1.57
CA GLN A 253 -0.51 16.27 -1.56
C GLN A 253 -0.86 17.50 -0.71
N ASN A 254 0.16 18.15 -0.16
CA ASN A 254 0.07 19.30 0.75
C ASN A 254 -0.54 18.95 2.11
N SER A 255 -0.27 17.73 2.59
CA SER A 255 -0.78 17.25 3.88
C SER A 255 -0.03 17.84 5.09
N TYR A 256 1.23 18.26 4.88
CA TYR A 256 2.08 18.91 5.89
C TYR A 256 2.14 20.43 5.65
N PRO A 257 2.53 21.25 6.64
CA PRO A 257 2.79 22.67 6.42
C PRO A 257 3.98 22.91 5.49
N TYR A 258 3.75 23.62 4.39
CA TYR A 258 4.77 24.06 3.45
C TYR A 258 5.22 25.49 3.77
N ILE A 259 6.53 25.71 3.75
CA ILE A 259 7.14 27.04 3.90
C ILE A 259 8.11 27.24 2.73
N SER A 260 7.86 28.28 1.92
CA SER A 260 8.72 28.62 0.79
C SER A 260 10.14 28.91 1.27
N ALA A 261 11.13 28.27 0.63
CA ALA A 261 12.54 28.46 0.95
C ALA A 261 12.97 29.94 0.81
N SER A 262 12.38 30.70 -0.11
CA SER A 262 12.62 32.16 -0.22
C SER A 262 12.20 32.93 1.03
N GLU A 263 11.10 32.54 1.70
CA GLU A 263 10.66 33.24 2.90
C GLU A 263 11.64 33.02 4.06
N ILE A 264 12.21 31.83 4.17
CA ILE A 264 13.24 31.52 5.17
C ILE A 264 14.54 32.24 4.81
N TYR A 265 14.94 32.22 3.53
CA TYR A 265 16.12 32.92 3.04
C TYR A 265 16.09 34.43 3.34
N HIS A 266 14.94 35.07 3.13
CA HIS A 266 14.75 36.50 3.38
C HIS A 266 14.33 36.84 4.81
N LYS A 267 14.34 35.86 5.72
CA LYS A 267 13.91 35.99 7.11
C LYS A 267 12.49 36.59 7.30
N LYS A 268 11.53 36.14 6.50
CA LYS A 268 10.12 36.62 6.48
C LYS A 268 9.12 35.67 7.17
N VAL A 269 9.61 34.64 7.87
CA VAL A 269 8.77 33.63 8.53
C VAL A 269 8.76 33.87 10.03
N SER A 270 7.62 33.60 10.67
CA SER A 270 7.53 33.62 12.13
C SER A 270 8.34 32.45 12.74
N PRO A 271 9.25 32.69 13.70
CA PRO A 271 10.04 31.62 14.33
C PRO A 271 9.21 30.47 14.86
N LYS A 272 7.99 30.75 15.37
CA LYS A 272 7.04 29.75 15.89
C LYS A 272 6.68 28.66 14.87
N LEU A 273 6.79 28.92 13.58
CA LEU A 273 6.51 27.95 12.53
C LEU A 273 7.64 26.93 12.32
N ILE A 274 8.85 27.21 12.83
CA ILE A 274 10.08 26.44 12.56
C ILE A 274 10.70 25.90 13.85
N GLU A 275 10.60 26.64 14.95
CA GLU A 275 11.24 26.31 16.23
C GLU A 275 10.88 24.89 16.72
N GLY A 276 11.91 24.07 16.98
CA GLY A 276 11.80 22.70 17.47
C GLY A 276 11.27 21.68 16.46
N LYS A 277 11.00 22.08 15.22
CA LYS A 277 10.38 21.20 14.21
C LYS A 277 11.39 20.38 13.41
N ILE A 278 10.89 19.30 12.82
CA ILE A 278 11.61 18.50 11.82
C ILE A 278 11.30 19.09 10.45
N ALA A 279 12.31 19.66 9.80
CA ALA A 279 12.21 20.26 8.48
C ALA A 279 12.76 19.32 7.41
N LEU A 280 12.03 19.14 6.32
CA LEU A 280 12.51 18.45 5.12
C LEU A 280 12.63 19.44 3.97
N LEU A 281 13.80 19.56 3.36
CA LEU A 281 13.96 20.35 2.14
C LEU A 281 13.52 19.52 0.93
N GLY A 282 12.47 19.96 0.24
CA GLY A 282 11.95 19.35 -0.98
C GLY A 282 11.58 20.39 -2.04
N THR A 283 10.96 19.93 -3.13
CA THR A 283 10.58 20.80 -4.25
C THR A 283 9.15 20.54 -4.70
N SER A 284 8.39 21.61 -4.89
CA SER A 284 7.06 21.62 -5.53
C SER A 284 7.07 22.23 -6.94
N ALA A 285 8.20 22.78 -7.39
CA ALA A 285 8.32 23.40 -8.71
C ALA A 285 8.15 22.38 -9.85
N ALA A 286 7.35 22.72 -10.86
CA ALA A 286 6.86 21.77 -11.86
C ALA A 286 7.97 21.08 -12.67
N GLY A 287 9.09 21.76 -12.89
CA GLY A 287 10.26 21.23 -13.63
C GLY A 287 11.26 20.46 -12.76
N LEU A 288 11.08 20.46 -11.44
CA LEU A 288 12.01 19.87 -10.46
C LEU A 288 11.34 18.80 -9.59
N LEU A 289 10.00 18.69 -9.64
CA LEU A 289 9.21 17.70 -8.92
C LEU A 289 9.66 16.26 -9.24
N ASP A 290 10.07 15.51 -8.23
CA ASP A 290 10.11 14.05 -8.29
C ASP A 290 8.69 13.51 -8.04
N LEU A 291 7.90 13.44 -9.11
CA LEU A 291 6.50 13.01 -9.06
C LEU A 291 6.38 11.51 -8.84
N ARG A 292 5.63 11.14 -7.79
CA ARG A 292 5.29 9.75 -7.46
C ARG A 292 3.78 9.55 -7.49
N SER A 293 3.34 8.30 -7.69
CA SER A 293 1.96 7.89 -7.43
C SER A 293 1.88 7.27 -6.05
N THR A 294 0.86 7.61 -5.27
CA THR A 294 0.56 7.06 -3.93
C THR A 294 -0.88 6.53 -3.90
N PRO A 295 -1.27 5.76 -2.87
CA PRO A 295 -2.66 5.32 -2.69
C PRO A 295 -3.70 6.45 -2.68
N PHE A 296 -3.30 7.68 -2.32
CA PHE A 296 -4.20 8.84 -2.33
C PHE A 296 -4.27 9.54 -3.69
N GLU A 297 -3.13 9.81 -4.33
CA GLU A 297 -3.04 10.62 -5.56
C GLU A 297 -1.93 10.14 -6.51
N SER A 298 -2.13 10.31 -7.82
CA SER A 298 -1.16 9.89 -8.86
C SER A 298 0.03 10.85 -9.04
N VAL A 299 -0.04 12.04 -8.44
CA VAL A 299 0.98 13.11 -8.48
C VAL A 299 1.25 13.50 -7.03
N TYR A 300 2.38 13.07 -6.48
CA TYR A 300 2.74 13.25 -5.08
C TYR A 300 4.21 13.61 -4.97
N ALA A 301 4.55 14.58 -4.12
CA ALA A 301 5.93 15.00 -3.92
C ALA A 301 6.71 13.93 -3.16
N GLY A 302 7.87 13.49 -3.69
CA GLY A 302 8.72 12.48 -3.04
C GLY A 302 9.05 12.80 -1.57
N VAL A 303 9.28 14.08 -1.25
CA VAL A 303 9.57 14.55 0.11
C VAL A 303 8.43 14.26 1.10
N GLU A 304 7.17 14.28 0.65
CA GLU A 304 6.03 13.95 1.53
C GLU A 304 5.99 12.46 1.87
N VAL A 305 6.55 11.58 1.04
CA VAL A 305 6.67 10.16 1.40
C VAL A 305 7.57 10.00 2.63
N HIS A 306 8.69 10.74 2.67
CA HIS A 306 9.57 10.78 3.85
C HIS A 306 8.89 11.45 5.05
N ALA A 307 8.11 12.51 4.83
CA ALA A 307 7.33 13.15 5.89
C ALA A 307 6.33 12.16 6.53
N ASN A 308 5.60 11.38 5.72
CA ASN A 308 4.69 10.34 6.23
C ASN A 308 5.42 9.23 6.96
N ALA A 309 6.61 8.83 6.50
CA ALA A 309 7.40 7.84 7.21
C ALA A 309 7.85 8.34 8.59
N ILE A 310 8.35 9.57 8.67
CA ILE A 310 8.73 10.24 9.92
C ILE A 310 7.50 10.33 10.84
N ASP A 311 6.35 10.77 10.32
CA ASP A 311 5.09 10.87 11.07
C ASP A 311 4.65 9.50 11.62
N ASN A 312 4.63 8.46 10.77
CA ASN A 312 4.25 7.10 11.18
C ASN A 312 5.16 6.55 12.29
N ILE A 313 6.47 6.79 12.21
CA ILE A 313 7.43 6.31 13.22
C ILE A 313 7.27 7.09 14.53
N LEU A 314 7.19 8.43 14.48
CA LEU A 314 7.04 9.28 15.67
C LEU A 314 5.75 8.98 16.43
N ASN A 315 4.64 8.84 15.69
CA ASN A 315 3.31 8.62 16.26
C ASN A 315 2.98 7.13 16.47
N GLN A 316 3.90 6.22 16.12
CA GLN A 316 3.73 4.76 16.18
C GLN A 316 2.43 4.27 15.48
N ASP A 317 2.00 4.99 14.43
CA ASP A 317 0.76 4.71 13.69
C ASP A 317 1.07 3.93 12.41
N PHE A 318 1.40 2.66 12.62
CA PHE A 318 1.85 1.76 11.55
C PHE A 318 0.69 0.95 10.96
N ILE A 319 0.78 0.71 9.65
CA ILE A 319 0.09 -0.39 8.99
C ILE A 319 1.13 -1.43 8.58
N SER A 320 0.79 -2.71 8.68
CA SER A 320 1.76 -3.78 8.44
C SER A 320 1.09 -5.04 7.93
N LYS A 321 1.89 -5.89 7.28
CA LYS A 321 1.50 -7.25 6.89
C LYS A 321 2.48 -8.26 7.52
N PRO A 322 2.40 -8.53 8.83
CA PRO A 322 3.34 -9.40 9.52
C PRO A 322 3.31 -10.84 9.01
N VAL A 323 4.36 -11.62 9.27
CA VAL A 323 4.48 -13.02 8.79
C VAL A 323 3.29 -13.90 9.17
N TRP A 324 2.83 -13.78 10.41
CA TRP A 324 1.73 -14.58 10.97
C TRP A 324 0.37 -14.25 10.36
N ILE A 325 0.24 -13.10 9.67
CA ILE A 325 -1.01 -12.69 9.03
C ILE A 325 -1.44 -13.66 7.93
N ASN A 326 -0.48 -14.38 7.33
CA ASN A 326 -0.80 -15.42 6.34
C ASN A 326 -1.66 -16.53 6.96
N GLY A 327 -1.46 -16.84 8.25
CA GLY A 327 -2.31 -17.77 8.97
C GLY A 327 -3.73 -17.24 9.17
N VAL A 328 -3.86 -15.94 9.48
CA VAL A 328 -5.16 -15.27 9.60
C VAL A 328 -5.90 -15.23 8.26
N ASP A 329 -5.20 -14.95 7.17
CA ASP A 329 -5.76 -14.99 5.82
C ASP A 329 -6.27 -16.40 5.46
N VAL A 330 -5.54 -17.46 5.81
CA VAL A 330 -6.02 -18.83 5.59
C VAL A 330 -7.28 -19.12 6.41
N VAL A 331 -7.31 -18.70 7.67
CA VAL A 331 -8.49 -18.84 8.53
C VAL A 331 -9.67 -18.05 7.97
N SER A 332 -9.46 -16.82 7.49
CA SER A 332 -10.52 -15.99 6.92
C SER A 332 -11.10 -16.62 5.65
N ILE A 333 -10.25 -17.16 4.76
CA ILE A 333 -10.65 -17.88 3.55
C ILE A 333 -11.51 -19.11 3.90
N VAL A 334 -11.06 -19.91 4.87
CA VAL A 334 -11.81 -21.11 5.31
C VAL A 334 -13.14 -20.72 5.95
N LEU A 335 -13.13 -19.73 6.85
CA LEU A 335 -14.33 -19.25 7.54
C LEU A 335 -15.36 -18.73 6.55
N VAL A 336 -14.95 -17.91 5.58
CA VAL A 336 -15.84 -17.40 4.52
C VAL A 336 -16.39 -18.55 3.68
N GLY A 337 -15.60 -19.57 3.38
CA GLY A 337 -16.07 -20.78 2.70
C GLY A 337 -17.15 -21.53 3.47
N VAL A 338 -16.95 -21.71 4.78
CA VAL A 338 -17.93 -22.36 5.66
C VAL A 338 -19.21 -21.53 5.76
N LEU A 339 -19.10 -20.22 5.94
CA LEU A 339 -20.26 -19.32 5.98
C LEU A 339 -21.04 -19.34 4.65
N SER A 340 -20.32 -19.34 3.52
CA SER A 340 -20.93 -19.45 2.18
C SER A 340 -21.72 -20.75 2.03
N PHE A 341 -21.19 -21.86 2.52
CA PHE A 341 -21.90 -23.15 2.52
C PHE A 341 -23.22 -23.07 3.30
N PHE A 342 -23.22 -22.50 4.50
CA PHE A 342 -24.45 -22.34 5.29
C PHE A 342 -25.46 -21.41 4.64
N ILE A 343 -25.02 -20.34 3.99
CA ILE A 343 -25.91 -19.43 3.22
C ILE A 343 -26.61 -20.19 2.09
N LEU A 344 -25.91 -21.11 1.40
CA LEU A 344 -26.46 -21.90 0.30
C LEU A 344 -27.45 -22.99 0.74
N LEU A 345 -27.47 -23.36 2.03
CA LEU A 345 -28.47 -24.28 2.60
C LEU A 345 -29.83 -23.62 2.86
N ILE A 346 -29.93 -22.29 2.69
CA ILE A 346 -31.16 -21.54 2.92
C ILE A 346 -32.06 -21.66 1.68
N ASN A 347 -33.23 -22.26 1.85
CA ASN A 347 -34.20 -22.49 0.76
C ASN A 347 -34.74 -21.20 0.12
N SER A 348 -34.75 -20.08 0.85
CA SER A 348 -35.21 -18.79 0.32
C SER A 348 -34.09 -18.07 -0.43
N ALA A 349 -34.23 -17.93 -1.74
CA ALA A 349 -33.29 -17.21 -2.60
C ALA A 349 -33.11 -15.74 -2.19
N VAL A 350 -34.16 -15.09 -1.69
CA VAL A 350 -34.10 -13.69 -1.24
C VAL A 350 -33.29 -13.59 0.04
N VAL A 351 -33.52 -14.49 1.01
CA VAL A 351 -32.79 -14.46 2.29
C VAL A 351 -31.32 -14.82 2.08
N SER A 352 -31.02 -15.83 1.27
CA SER A 352 -29.64 -16.21 0.96
C SER A 352 -28.90 -15.07 0.24
N PHE A 353 -29.57 -14.35 -0.68
CA PHE A 353 -29.01 -13.17 -1.34
C PHE A 353 -28.74 -12.01 -0.37
N LEU A 354 -29.68 -11.69 0.53
CA LEU A 354 -29.47 -10.64 1.53
C LEU A 354 -28.30 -10.95 2.47
N LEU A 355 -28.19 -12.20 2.92
CA LEU A 355 -27.06 -12.64 3.75
C LEU A 355 -25.74 -12.62 2.99
N PHE A 356 -25.74 -13.01 1.72
CA PHE A 356 -24.57 -12.89 0.84
C PHE A 356 -24.11 -11.44 0.71
N VAL A 357 -25.02 -10.51 0.45
CA VAL A 357 -24.70 -9.07 0.38
C VAL A 357 -24.18 -8.57 1.72
N ALA A 358 -24.85 -8.90 2.82
CA ALA A 358 -24.42 -8.53 4.17
C ALA A 358 -23.02 -9.07 4.50
N LEU A 359 -22.71 -10.31 4.11
CA LEU A 359 -21.40 -10.92 4.34
C LEU A 359 -20.28 -10.25 3.52
N ASN A 360 -20.56 -9.84 2.28
CA ASN A 360 -19.59 -9.09 1.48
C ASN A 360 -19.27 -7.74 2.12
N PHE A 361 -20.29 -6.96 2.51
CA PHE A 361 -20.08 -5.69 3.20
C PHE A 361 -19.40 -5.88 4.56
N GLY A 362 -19.79 -6.90 5.32
CA GLY A 362 -19.18 -7.24 6.60
C GLY A 362 -17.70 -7.60 6.46
N LEU A 363 -17.33 -8.37 5.43
CA LEU A 363 -15.94 -8.73 5.13
C LEU A 363 -15.10 -7.48 4.81
N LEU A 364 -15.56 -6.64 3.87
CA LEU A 364 -14.87 -5.41 3.49
C LEU A 364 -14.73 -4.45 4.67
N PHE A 365 -15.79 -4.30 5.47
CA PHE A 365 -15.79 -3.46 6.67
C PHE A 365 -14.82 -3.98 7.75
N LEU A 366 -14.79 -5.29 7.98
CA LEU A 366 -13.86 -5.92 8.91
C LEU A 366 -12.40 -5.72 8.48
N HIS A 367 -12.11 -5.90 7.19
CA HIS A 367 -10.76 -5.71 6.67
C HIS A 367 -10.32 -4.23 6.70
N TYR A 368 -11.23 -3.31 6.37
CA TYR A 368 -11.02 -1.88 6.55
C TYR A 368 -10.68 -1.52 8.00
N LYS A 369 -11.43 -2.10 8.96
CA LYS A 369 -11.19 -1.91 10.40
C LYS A 369 -9.87 -2.54 10.85
N SER A 370 -9.54 -3.72 10.36
CA SER A 370 -8.24 -4.37 10.61
C SER A 370 -7.09 -3.47 10.14
N MET A 371 -7.21 -2.88 8.95
CA MET A 371 -6.16 -2.06 8.37
C MET A 371 -5.92 -0.76 9.17
N PHE A 372 -6.97 -0.01 9.52
CA PHE A 372 -6.81 1.33 10.10
C PHE A 372 -6.98 1.45 11.61
N ASP A 373 -7.69 0.53 12.25
CA ASP A 373 -7.84 0.52 13.72
C ASP A 373 -6.80 -0.42 14.36
N ALA A 374 -6.48 -1.55 13.73
CA ALA A 374 -5.51 -2.52 14.24
C ALA A 374 -4.13 -2.48 13.56
N GLY A 375 -3.96 -1.71 12.47
CA GLY A 375 -2.69 -1.60 11.75
C GLY A 375 -2.30 -2.87 10.95
N LEU A 376 -3.27 -3.71 10.61
CA LEU A 376 -3.05 -5.03 9.99
C LEU A 376 -3.73 -5.14 8.63
N VAL A 377 -2.92 -5.30 7.59
CA VAL A 377 -3.38 -5.49 6.20
C VAL A 377 -3.65 -6.98 5.95
N LEU A 378 -4.92 -7.34 5.83
CA LEU A 378 -5.39 -8.70 5.50
C LEU A 378 -5.58 -8.86 4.00
N ASN A 379 -5.45 -10.07 3.47
CA ASN A 379 -5.81 -10.35 2.09
C ASN A 379 -7.33 -10.34 1.90
N THR A 380 -7.84 -9.34 1.20
CA THR A 380 -9.27 -9.10 0.99
C THR A 380 -9.79 -9.78 -0.28
N ILE A 381 -9.01 -9.75 -1.36
CA ILE A 381 -9.46 -10.17 -2.69
C ILE A 381 -9.79 -11.67 -2.75
N ILE A 382 -9.00 -12.53 -2.11
CA ILE A 382 -9.21 -13.98 -2.18
C ILE A 382 -10.49 -14.41 -1.45
N PRO A 383 -10.72 -14.07 -0.16
CA PRO A 383 -11.98 -14.43 0.50
C PRO A 383 -13.19 -13.76 -0.19
N PHE A 384 -13.05 -12.53 -0.70
CA PHE A 384 -14.10 -11.86 -1.44
C PHE A 384 -14.46 -12.60 -2.74
N LEU A 385 -13.48 -12.93 -3.58
CA LEU A 385 -13.72 -13.71 -4.82
C LEU A 385 -14.26 -15.10 -4.52
N MET A 386 -13.79 -15.74 -3.44
CA MET A 386 -14.28 -17.04 -3.02
C MET A 386 -15.77 -16.99 -2.66
N LEU A 387 -16.19 -16.01 -1.87
CA LEU A 387 -17.58 -15.80 -1.50
C LEU A 387 -18.47 -15.61 -2.73
N ASN A 388 -18.05 -14.72 -3.64
CA ASN A 388 -18.79 -14.42 -4.87
C ASN A 388 -18.89 -15.64 -5.79
N LEU A 389 -17.79 -16.35 -6.01
CA LEU A 389 -17.75 -17.52 -6.88
C LEU A 389 -18.58 -18.68 -6.31
N LEU A 390 -18.45 -18.96 -5.01
CA LEU A 390 -19.24 -20.01 -4.35
C LEU A 390 -20.74 -19.69 -4.37
N PHE A 391 -21.12 -18.43 -4.15
CA PHE A 391 -22.51 -18.03 -4.22
C PHE A 391 -23.09 -18.20 -5.64
N ILE A 392 -22.39 -17.71 -6.67
CA ILE A 392 -22.83 -17.84 -8.07
C ILE A 392 -22.95 -19.30 -8.48
N LEU A 393 -21.92 -20.12 -8.21
CA LEU A 393 -21.93 -21.54 -8.56
C LEU A 393 -22.98 -22.31 -7.76
N GLY A 394 -23.08 -22.05 -6.46
CA GLY A 394 -24.04 -22.68 -5.57
C GLY A 394 -25.48 -22.40 -5.97
N GLN A 395 -25.81 -21.14 -6.28
CA GLN A 395 -27.12 -20.76 -6.79
C GLN A 395 -27.40 -21.36 -8.17
N GLY A 396 -26.40 -21.43 -9.05
CA GLY A 396 -26.53 -22.12 -10.33
C GLY A 396 -26.87 -23.61 -10.16
N VAL A 397 -26.22 -24.30 -9.22
CA VAL A 397 -26.50 -25.69 -8.89
C VAL A 397 -27.91 -25.85 -8.28
N ASN A 398 -28.27 -25.02 -7.29
CA ASN A 398 -29.60 -25.04 -6.67
C ASN A 398 -30.71 -24.84 -7.71
N TYR A 399 -30.54 -23.88 -8.63
CA TYR A 399 -31.47 -23.63 -9.73
C TYR A 399 -31.62 -24.84 -10.66
N LEU A 400 -30.51 -25.50 -11.03
CA LEU A 400 -30.56 -26.71 -11.86
C LEU A 400 -31.28 -27.87 -11.17
N PHE A 401 -31.06 -28.05 -9.86
CA PHE A 401 -31.75 -29.06 -9.06
C PHE A 401 -33.25 -28.77 -8.96
N GLU A 402 -33.65 -27.53 -8.65
CA GLU A 402 -35.04 -27.11 -8.62
C GLU A 402 -35.72 -27.29 -9.98
N SER A 403 -35.05 -26.91 -11.07
CA SER A 403 -35.56 -27.06 -12.44
C SER A 403 -35.81 -28.53 -12.78
N ARG A 404 -34.85 -29.41 -12.49
CA ARG A 404 -35.00 -30.87 -12.69
C ARG A 404 -36.12 -31.46 -11.84
N GLN A 405 -36.29 -31.01 -10.59
CA GLN A 405 -37.39 -31.44 -9.74
C GLN A 405 -38.75 -31.02 -10.30
N LYS A 406 -38.86 -29.77 -10.77
CA LYS A 406 -40.07 -29.25 -11.43
C LYS A 406 -40.40 -30.05 -12.70
N GLU A 407 -39.40 -30.34 -13.54
CA GLU A 407 -39.58 -31.17 -14.74
C GLU A 407 -40.00 -32.60 -14.41
N LEU A 408 -39.41 -33.22 -13.37
CA LEU A 408 -39.75 -34.58 -12.96
C LEU A 408 -41.17 -34.66 -12.38
N ILE A 409 -41.60 -33.65 -11.63
CA ILE A 409 -42.98 -33.54 -11.16
C ILE A 409 -43.92 -33.38 -12.37
N LYS A 410 -43.65 -32.43 -13.27
CA LYS A 410 -44.44 -32.22 -14.50
C LYS A 410 -44.56 -33.52 -15.30
N ALA A 411 -43.45 -34.23 -15.53
CA ALA A 411 -43.42 -35.49 -16.27
C ALA A 411 -44.22 -36.62 -15.59
N LYS A 412 -44.22 -36.70 -14.25
CA LYS A 412 -45.05 -37.68 -13.51
C LYS A 412 -46.53 -37.35 -13.59
N PHE A 413 -46.91 -36.08 -13.53
CA PHE A 413 -48.30 -35.64 -13.64
C PHE A 413 -48.84 -35.80 -15.06
N SER A 414 -48.04 -35.47 -16.09
CA SER A 414 -48.42 -35.67 -17.51
C SER A 414 -48.67 -37.13 -17.90
N LYS A 415 -48.27 -38.11 -17.06
CA LYS A 415 -48.65 -39.52 -17.25
C LYS A 415 -50.06 -39.87 -16.74
N LYS A 416 -50.64 -39.02 -15.89
CA LYS A 416 -51.95 -39.27 -15.22
C LYS A 416 -53.06 -38.35 -15.73
N VAL A 417 -52.71 -37.22 -16.30
CA VAL A 417 -53.64 -36.22 -16.85
C VAL A 417 -53.10 -35.72 -18.19
N SER A 418 -53.98 -35.24 -19.06
CA SER A 418 -53.58 -34.71 -20.37
C SER A 418 -52.63 -33.51 -20.21
N SER A 419 -51.74 -33.32 -21.18
CA SER A 419 -50.76 -32.22 -21.16
C SER A 419 -51.41 -30.84 -21.02
N ALA A 420 -52.61 -30.66 -21.59
CA ALA A 420 -53.41 -29.44 -21.48
C ALA A 420 -53.82 -29.15 -20.02
N VAL A 421 -54.28 -30.17 -19.29
CA VAL A 421 -54.67 -30.05 -17.87
C VAL A 421 -53.46 -29.73 -16.99
N VAL A 422 -52.29 -30.33 -17.27
CA VAL A 422 -51.05 -30.03 -16.52
C VAL A 422 -50.59 -28.59 -16.73
N GLU A 423 -50.66 -28.07 -17.96
CA GLU A 423 -50.28 -26.68 -18.24
C GLU A 423 -51.25 -25.67 -17.64
N GLU A 424 -52.55 -26.00 -17.61
CA GLU A 424 -53.59 -25.19 -16.98
C GLU A 424 -53.43 -25.15 -15.45
N LEU A 425 -53.12 -26.29 -14.83
CA LEU A 425 -52.82 -26.41 -13.40
C LEU A 425 -51.51 -25.69 -12.99
N ILE A 426 -50.50 -25.68 -13.85
CA ILE A 426 -49.24 -24.97 -13.56
C ILE A 426 -49.41 -23.46 -13.71
N LYS A 427 -50.33 -23.00 -14.56
CA LYS A 427 -50.61 -21.57 -14.78
C LYS A 427 -51.57 -20.95 -13.77
N SER A 428 -52.50 -21.73 -13.22
CA SER A 428 -53.51 -21.23 -12.27
C SER A 428 -53.13 -21.66 -10.86
N SER A 429 -52.72 -20.70 -10.03
CA SER A 429 -52.20 -20.99 -8.69
C SER A 429 -53.27 -21.19 -7.61
N ASP A 430 -54.55 -20.87 -7.88
CA ASP A 430 -55.66 -21.09 -6.93
C ASP A 430 -56.97 -21.58 -7.60
N ASP A 431 -57.30 -21.14 -8.82
CA ASP A 431 -58.61 -21.42 -9.46
C ASP A 431 -58.73 -22.77 -10.21
N ALA A 432 -57.66 -23.57 -10.28
CA ALA A 432 -57.63 -24.78 -11.11
C ALA A 432 -58.53 -25.93 -10.61
N LEU A 433 -58.95 -25.86 -9.34
CA LEU A 433 -59.69 -26.91 -8.64
C LEU A 433 -61.14 -26.51 -8.32
N GLU A 434 -61.59 -25.33 -8.75
CA GLU A 434 -63.00 -24.96 -8.63
C GLU A 434 -63.84 -25.71 -9.67
N GLY A 435 -64.96 -26.28 -9.23
CA GLY A 435 -65.91 -26.94 -10.12
C GLY A 435 -66.58 -25.92 -11.04
N LYS A 436 -66.51 -26.16 -12.36
CA LYS A 436 -67.21 -25.36 -13.37
C LYS A 436 -68.34 -26.19 -14.00
N GLU A 437 -69.50 -25.56 -14.20
CA GLU A 437 -70.56 -26.13 -15.02
C GLU A 437 -70.25 -25.86 -16.49
N GLU A 438 -70.07 -26.92 -17.27
CA GLU A 438 -69.75 -26.86 -18.70
C GLU A 438 -70.66 -27.85 -19.45
N GLU A 439 -71.15 -27.45 -20.62
CA GLU A 439 -71.91 -28.35 -21.49
C GLU A 439 -70.94 -29.27 -22.24
N ILE A 440 -70.85 -30.52 -21.79
CA ILE A 440 -69.91 -31.51 -22.35
C ILE A 440 -70.65 -32.72 -22.94
N THR A 441 -70.12 -33.24 -24.05
CA THR A 441 -70.55 -34.52 -24.61
C THR A 441 -69.66 -35.63 -24.06
N ILE A 442 -70.25 -36.62 -23.38
CA ILE A 442 -69.52 -37.74 -22.77
C ILE A 442 -69.62 -38.97 -23.67
N PHE A 443 -68.47 -39.56 -24.00
CA PHE A 443 -68.38 -40.80 -24.78
C PHE A 443 -67.94 -41.96 -23.87
N PHE A 444 -68.68 -43.06 -23.91
CA PHE A 444 -68.34 -44.31 -23.23
C PHE A 444 -68.11 -45.42 -24.24
N SER A 445 -67.05 -46.20 -24.02
CA SER A 445 -66.72 -47.41 -24.78
C SER A 445 -66.10 -48.42 -23.83
N ASP A 446 -66.44 -49.69 -23.99
CA ASP A 446 -65.96 -50.78 -23.15
C ASP A 446 -65.58 -51.99 -24.00
N ILE A 447 -64.68 -52.82 -23.46
CA ILE A 447 -64.21 -54.02 -24.11
C ILE A 447 -65.23 -55.14 -23.89
N ARG A 448 -65.83 -55.61 -24.98
CA ARG A 448 -66.76 -56.74 -24.95
C ARG A 448 -66.05 -58.00 -24.42
N GLY A 449 -66.57 -58.56 -23.31
CA GLY A 449 -66.03 -59.79 -22.72
C GLY A 449 -64.81 -59.58 -21.82
N PHE A 450 -64.57 -58.36 -21.34
CA PHE A 450 -63.43 -58.02 -20.48
C PHE A 450 -63.22 -58.96 -19.29
N THR A 451 -64.30 -59.34 -18.60
CA THR A 451 -64.24 -60.24 -17.43
C THR A 451 -63.55 -61.56 -17.76
N SER A 452 -63.95 -62.22 -18.85
CA SER A 452 -63.37 -63.49 -19.28
C SER A 452 -61.91 -63.38 -19.72
N ILE A 453 -61.53 -62.23 -20.31
CA ILE A 453 -60.13 -61.96 -20.71
C ILE A 453 -59.27 -61.74 -19.47
N SER A 454 -59.75 -60.95 -18.51
CA SER A 454 -59.03 -60.62 -17.28
C SER A 454 -58.84 -61.83 -16.36
N GLU A 455 -59.79 -62.78 -16.33
CA GLU A 455 -59.67 -64.02 -15.57
C GLU A 455 -58.66 -65.01 -16.19
N SER A 456 -58.40 -64.88 -17.50
CA SER A 456 -57.43 -65.68 -18.26
C SER A 456 -55.99 -65.13 -18.18
N MET A 457 -55.85 -63.83 -17.95
CA MET A 457 -54.58 -63.16 -17.71
C MET A 457 -54.27 -63.23 -16.21
N GLY A 458 -53.17 -63.88 -15.82
CA GLY A 458 -52.80 -64.05 -14.41
C GLY A 458 -52.44 -62.74 -13.68
N SER A 459 -51.56 -62.83 -12.67
CA SER A 459 -51.16 -61.67 -11.87
C SER A 459 -50.60 -60.52 -12.73
N PRO A 460 -51.05 -59.27 -12.53
CA PRO A 460 -50.58 -58.09 -13.27
C PRO A 460 -49.08 -57.78 -13.15
N LYS A 461 -48.36 -58.48 -12.26
CA LYS A 461 -46.90 -58.35 -12.11
C LYS A 461 -46.10 -59.29 -13.02
N ALA A 462 -46.76 -60.19 -13.75
CA ALA A 462 -46.13 -61.14 -14.67
C ALA A 462 -46.26 -60.73 -16.16
N LEU A 463 -46.90 -59.59 -16.42
CA LEU A 463 -46.93 -58.86 -17.70
C LEU A 463 -46.07 -57.61 -17.55
#